data_AF-A0A3C0G8Q1-F1
#
_entry.id   AF-A0A3C0G8Q1-F1
#
_cell.length_a   1.000
_cell.length_b   1.000
_cell.length_c   1.000
_cell.angle_alpha   90.00
_cell.angle_beta   90.00
_cell.angle_gamma   90.00
#
_symmetry.space_group_name_H-M   'P 1'
#
loop_
_entity.id
_entity.type
_entity.pdbx_description
1 polymer ?
#
loop_
_entity_poly.entity_id
_entity_poly.type
_entity_poly.pdbx_seq_one_letter_code
_entity_poly.pdbx_strand_id
1 'polypeptide(L)'
;FVAEVKSDLMGEQTILCGLLQTGSILCFDKMVEKGIDAGYASKLIQYGWETITEGMKYGGITHMMDRLSNPAKIKAFELSEELKDIMRPLFQKHMDDIMTGHFSKTMMEDWANDDVNLLKW
;
A
#
# COMPACT_ATOMS: atom_id res chain seq x y z
N PHE A 1 -10.99 -16.61 -15.11
CA PHE A 1 -12.04 -15.95 -14.32
C PHE A 1 -11.78 -16.07 -12.83
N VAL A 2 -12.10 -17.16 -12.12
CA VAL A 2 -12.01 -17.18 -10.63
C VAL A 2 -10.63 -16.78 -10.08
N ALA A 3 -9.55 -17.41 -10.54
CA ALA A 3 -8.21 -17.11 -10.04
C ALA A 3 -7.80 -15.66 -10.30
N GLU A 4 -8.05 -15.16 -11.50
CA GLU A 4 -7.67 -13.83 -11.95
C GLU A 4 -8.41 -12.75 -11.16
N VAL A 5 -9.75 -12.76 -11.13
CA VAL A 5 -10.55 -11.78 -10.37
C VAL A 5 -10.16 -11.75 -8.89
N LYS A 6 -9.95 -12.92 -8.26
CA LYS A 6 -9.60 -12.96 -6.82
C LYS A 6 -8.20 -12.42 -6.56
N SER A 7 -7.23 -12.76 -7.41
CA SER A 7 -5.86 -12.26 -7.27
C SER A 7 -5.76 -10.76 -7.55
N ASP A 8 -6.53 -10.26 -8.51
CA ASP A 8 -6.55 -8.86 -8.90
C ASP A 8 -7.10 -7.97 -7.78
N LEU A 9 -8.31 -8.28 -7.29
CA LEU A 9 -8.92 -7.58 -6.17
C LEU A 9 -8.05 -7.54 -4.92
N MET A 10 -7.31 -8.63 -4.64
CA MET A 10 -6.40 -8.67 -3.49
C MET A 10 -5.19 -7.76 -3.71
N GLY A 11 -4.60 -7.78 -4.91
CA GLY A 11 -3.48 -6.92 -5.26
C GLY A 11 -3.82 -5.44 -5.18
N GLU A 12 -4.93 -5.03 -5.78
CA GLU A 12 -5.38 -3.64 -5.81
C GLU A 12 -5.75 -3.08 -4.45
N GLN A 13 -6.59 -3.80 -3.68
CA GLN A 13 -7.02 -3.33 -2.35
C GLN A 13 -5.85 -3.23 -1.36
N THR A 14 -4.81 -4.03 -1.54
CA THR A 14 -3.67 -4.05 -0.62
C THR A 14 -2.46 -3.36 -1.21
N ILE A 15 -1.55 -4.09 -1.85
CA ILE A 15 -0.21 -3.59 -2.16
C ILE A 15 -0.17 -2.51 -3.25
N LEU A 16 -1.09 -2.53 -4.22
CA LEU A 16 -1.03 -1.62 -5.38
C LEU A 16 -1.67 -0.25 -5.10
N CYS A 17 -2.84 -0.20 -4.45
CA CYS A 17 -3.53 1.06 -4.18
C CYS A 17 -3.60 1.36 -2.68
N GLY A 18 -4.19 0.46 -1.88
CA GLY A 18 -4.45 0.72 -0.46
C GLY A 18 -3.20 1.06 0.35
N LEU A 19 -2.11 0.31 0.16
CA LEU A 19 -0.84 0.50 0.85
C LEU A 19 -0.12 1.76 0.35
N LEU A 20 -0.14 2.05 -0.96
CA LEU A 20 0.48 3.27 -1.49
C LEU A 20 -0.25 4.52 -1.01
N GLN A 21 -1.59 4.52 -0.97
CA GLN A 21 -2.38 5.63 -0.43
C GLN A 21 -2.11 5.81 1.07
N THR A 22 -2.27 4.75 1.85
CA THR A 22 -2.10 4.81 3.32
C THR A 22 -0.67 5.19 3.69
N GLY A 23 0.33 4.57 3.05
CA GLY A 23 1.74 4.88 3.24
C GLY A 23 2.08 6.32 2.87
N SER A 24 1.51 6.85 1.78
CA SER A 24 1.71 8.24 1.38
C SER A 24 1.20 9.22 2.43
N ILE A 25 -0.02 9.01 2.93
CA ILE A 25 -0.63 9.87 3.96
C ILE A 25 0.18 9.80 5.25
N LEU A 26 0.44 8.60 5.78
CA LEU A 26 1.15 8.42 7.04
C LEU A 26 2.58 8.95 6.98
N CYS A 27 3.33 8.71 5.90
CA CYS A 27 4.69 9.22 5.78
C CYS A 27 4.71 10.74 5.61
N PHE A 28 3.78 11.32 4.84
CA PHE A 28 3.66 12.78 4.70
C PHE A 28 3.36 13.44 6.06
N ASP A 29 2.29 12.99 6.73
CA ASP A 29 1.86 13.53 8.02
C ASP A 29 2.98 13.39 9.06
N LYS A 30 3.67 12.25 9.07
CA LYS A 30 4.78 12.04 10.00
C LYS A 30 5.96 12.97 9.74
N MET A 31 6.27 13.25 8.48
CA MET A 31 7.34 14.18 8.13
C MET A 31 6.98 15.61 8.56
N VAL A 32 5.75 16.05 8.30
CA VAL A 32 5.26 17.38 8.71
C VAL A 32 5.23 17.49 10.24
N GLU A 33 4.75 16.47 10.95
CA GLU A 33 4.77 16.38 12.43
C GLU A 33 6.21 16.54 12.98
N LYS A 34 7.21 16.03 12.26
CA LYS A 34 8.64 16.12 12.62
C LYS A 34 9.30 17.41 12.14
N GLY A 35 8.56 18.37 11.59
CA GLY A 35 9.05 19.68 11.21
C GLY A 35 9.73 19.72 9.83
N ILE A 36 9.51 18.72 8.98
CA ILE A 36 9.95 18.76 7.58
C ILE A 36 8.99 19.65 6.79
N ASP A 37 9.55 20.48 5.90
CA ASP A 37 8.76 21.33 5.00
C ASP A 37 7.75 20.51 4.19
N ALA A 38 6.50 20.97 4.13
CA ALA A 38 5.41 20.25 3.47
C ALA A 38 5.64 20.13 1.96
N GLY A 39 6.22 21.15 1.32
CA GLY A 39 6.55 21.10 -0.11
C GLY A 39 7.61 20.03 -0.41
N TYR A 40 8.63 19.95 0.43
CA TYR A 40 9.64 18.90 0.34
C TYR A 40 9.07 17.51 0.63
N ALA A 41 8.27 17.36 1.70
CA ALA A 41 7.65 16.09 2.09
C ALA A 41 6.73 15.56 0.98
N SER A 42 5.88 16.41 0.41
CA SER A 42 4.99 16.06 -0.70
C SER A 42 5.79 15.59 -1.91
N LYS A 43 6.84 16.34 -2.30
CA LYS A 43 7.72 15.95 -3.41
C LYS A 43 8.41 14.62 -3.16
N LEU A 44 8.91 14.38 -1.94
CA LEU A 44 9.58 13.14 -1.59
C LEU A 44 8.66 11.94 -1.74
N ILE A 45 7.41 12.03 -1.26
CA ILE A 45 6.43 10.94 -1.39
C ILE A 45 6.02 10.75 -2.85
N GLN A 46 5.70 11.84 -3.55
CA GLN A 46 5.21 11.80 -4.92
C GLN A 46 6.16 11.08 -5.88
N TYR A 47 7.47 11.37 -5.79
CA TYR A 47 8.48 10.75 -6.67
C TYR A 47 9.22 9.58 -6.02
N GLY A 48 9.10 9.42 -4.70
CA GLY A 48 9.80 8.38 -3.94
C GLY A 48 9.33 6.98 -4.32
N TRP A 49 8.01 6.78 -4.39
CA TRP A 49 7.43 5.48 -4.77
C TRP A 49 7.88 5.04 -6.16
N GLU A 50 7.78 5.93 -7.16
CA GLU A 50 8.26 5.66 -8.52
C GLU A 50 9.75 5.29 -8.53
N THR A 51 10.59 6.07 -7.85
CA THR A 51 12.03 5.87 -7.84
C THR A 51 12.43 4.50 -7.26
N ILE A 52 11.83 4.10 -6.12
CA ILE A 52 12.18 2.82 -5.50
C ILE A 52 11.58 1.63 -6.27
N THR A 53 10.36 1.78 -6.80
CA THR A 53 9.69 0.71 -7.55
C THR A 53 10.31 0.48 -8.92
N GLU A 54 10.95 1.47 -9.54
CA GLU A 54 11.74 1.24 -10.76
C GLU A 54 12.93 0.31 -10.49
N GLY A 55 13.58 0.44 -9.33
CA GLY A 55 14.59 -0.51 -8.88
C GLY A 55 14.01 -1.93 -8.71
N MET A 56 12.80 -2.02 -8.14
CA MET A 56 12.09 -3.28 -7.95
C MET A 56 11.66 -3.93 -9.27
N LYS A 57 11.23 -3.15 -10.26
CA LYS A 57 10.84 -3.62 -11.59
C LYS A 57 11.99 -4.34 -12.30
N TYR A 58 13.21 -3.82 -12.21
CA TYR A 58 14.36 -4.41 -12.91
C TYR A 58 14.98 -5.63 -12.23
N GLY A 59 14.81 -5.81 -10.92
CA GLY A 59 15.50 -6.88 -10.20
C GLY A 59 14.83 -7.35 -8.91
N GLY A 60 13.53 -7.14 -8.80
CA GLY A 60 12.73 -7.49 -7.62
C GLY A 60 13.13 -6.71 -6.37
N ILE A 61 12.58 -7.15 -5.23
CA ILE A 61 12.81 -6.54 -3.92
C ILE A 61 14.32 -6.51 -3.59
N THR A 62 15.07 -7.54 -3.97
CA THR A 62 16.53 -7.60 -3.77
C THR A 62 17.23 -6.40 -4.39
N HIS A 63 16.99 -6.11 -5.67
CA HIS A 63 17.63 -4.99 -6.34
C HIS A 63 17.20 -3.63 -5.78
N MET A 64 15.93 -3.48 -5.36
CA MET A 64 15.47 -2.29 -4.65
C MET A 64 16.22 -2.08 -3.32
N MET A 65 16.33 -3.13 -2.50
CA MET A 65 17.00 -3.09 -1.21
C MET A 65 18.53 -2.89 -1.35
N ASP A 66 19.13 -3.39 -2.42
CA ASP A 66 20.55 -3.22 -2.73
C ASP A 66 20.95 -1.77 -3.05
N ARG A 67 19.98 -0.88 -3.26
CA ARG A 67 20.25 0.57 -3.40
C ARG A 67 20.49 1.25 -2.05
N LEU A 68 20.17 0.60 -0.93
CA LEU A 68 20.40 1.10 0.42
C LEU A 68 21.83 0.79 0.88
N SER A 69 22.38 1.67 1.73
CA SER A 69 23.59 1.34 2.50
C SER A 69 23.32 0.15 3.44
N ASN A 70 24.35 -0.59 3.83
CA ASN A 70 24.18 -1.77 4.69
C ASN A 70 23.39 -1.47 6.00
N PRO A 71 23.68 -0.38 6.75
CA PRO A 71 22.88 -0.05 7.93
C PRO A 71 21.41 0.26 7.59
N ALA A 72 21.16 0.99 6.51
CA ALA A 72 19.79 1.32 6.08
C ALA A 72 19.02 0.08 5.60
N LYS A 73 19.70 -0.87 4.92
CA LYS A 73 19.12 -2.15 4.49
C LYS A 73 18.67 -2.99 5.67
N ILE A 74 19.49 -3.09 6.72
CA ILE A 74 19.12 -3.79 7.96
C ILE A 74 17.90 -3.12 8.60
N LYS A 75 17.90 -1.79 8.70
CA LYS A 75 16.76 -1.08 9.30
C LYS A 75 15.47 -1.24 8.50
N ALA A 76 15.56 -1.16 7.17
CA ALA A 76 14.42 -1.37 6.29
C ALA A 76 13.87 -2.81 6.40
N PHE A 77 14.74 -3.81 6.56
CA PHE A 77 14.32 -5.19 6.81
C PHE A 77 13.60 -5.35 8.14
N GLU A 78 14.14 -4.80 9.24
CA GLU A 78 13.48 -4.83 10.55
C GLU A 78 12.08 -4.22 10.50
N LEU A 79 11.95 -3.03 9.89
CA LEU A 79 10.67 -2.35 9.73
C LEU A 79 9.70 -3.16 8.85
N SER A 80 10.20 -3.80 7.79
CA SER A 80 9.39 -4.66 6.93
C SER A 80 8.79 -5.84 7.70
N GLU A 81 9.57 -6.51 8.54
CA GLU A 81 9.07 -7.64 9.34
C GLU A 81 8.04 -7.18 10.38
N GLU A 82 8.30 -6.09 11.09
CA GLU A 82 7.35 -5.50 12.05
C GLU A 82 6.02 -5.12 11.37
N LEU A 83 6.09 -4.43 10.22
CA LEU A 83 4.91 -4.03 9.45
C LEU A 83 4.11 -5.25 8.97
N LYS A 84 4.78 -6.31 8.49
CA LYS A 84 4.12 -7.54 8.08
C LYS A 84 3.36 -8.17 9.23
N ASP A 85 3.92 -8.20 10.43
CA ASP A 85 3.24 -8.78 11.59
C ASP A 85 2.04 -7.93 12.05
N ILE A 86 2.18 -6.61 12.08
CA ILE A 86 1.08 -5.69 12.40
C ILE A 86 -0.06 -5.80 11.39
N MET A 87 0.25 -5.82 10.09
CA MET A 87 -0.76 -5.74 9.02
C MET A 87 -1.35 -7.09 8.61
N ARG A 88 -0.73 -8.22 8.99
CA ARG A 88 -1.17 -9.57 8.58
C ARG A 88 -2.65 -9.83 8.84
N PRO A 89 -3.23 -9.51 10.01
CA PRO A 89 -4.66 -9.75 10.25
C PRO A 89 -5.55 -8.93 9.30
N LEU A 90 -5.16 -7.70 8.97
CA LEU A 90 -5.90 -6.84 8.05
C LEU A 90 -5.84 -7.39 6.62
N PHE A 91 -4.66 -7.80 6.15
CA PHE A 91 -4.50 -8.40 4.81
C PHE A 91 -5.27 -9.71 4.68
N GLN A 92 -5.26 -10.55 5.71
CA GLN A 92 -6.07 -11.77 5.76
C GLN A 92 -7.56 -11.45 5.68
N LYS A 93 -8.02 -10.45 6.44
CA LYS A 93 -9.41 -10.00 6.36
C LYS A 93 -9.82 -9.56 4.95
N HIS A 94 -9.00 -8.75 4.26
CA HIS A 94 -9.29 -8.36 2.88
C HIS A 94 -9.42 -9.59 1.96
N MET A 95 -8.50 -10.54 2.08
CA MET A 95 -8.56 -11.79 1.31
C MET A 95 -9.82 -12.61 1.63
N ASP A 96 -10.18 -12.73 2.91
CA ASP A 96 -11.38 -13.45 3.35
C ASP A 96 -12.66 -12.80 2.82
N ASP A 97 -12.76 -11.47 2.88
CA ASP A 97 -13.91 -10.72 2.35
C ASP A 97 -14.01 -10.85 0.82
N ILE A 98 -12.89 -10.90 0.12
CA ILE A 98 -12.83 -11.19 -1.33
C ILE A 98 -13.29 -12.62 -1.59
N MET A 99 -12.76 -13.62 -0.88
CA MET A 99 -13.05 -15.03 -1.12
C MET A 99 -14.50 -15.40 -0.80
N THR A 100 -15.07 -14.83 0.27
CA THR A 100 -16.47 -15.01 0.66
C THR A 100 -17.45 -14.24 -0.23
N GLY A 101 -16.96 -13.30 -1.05
CA GLY A 101 -17.79 -12.42 -1.88
C GLY A 101 -18.42 -11.25 -1.11
N HIS A 102 -18.08 -11.10 0.17
CA HIS A 102 -18.54 -9.98 1.00
C HIS A 102 -18.10 -8.64 0.41
N PHE A 103 -16.83 -8.52 -0.02
CA PHE A 103 -16.30 -7.30 -0.64
C PHE A 103 -17.14 -6.86 -1.84
N SER A 104 -17.32 -7.75 -2.83
CA SER A 104 -18.04 -7.43 -4.06
C SER A 104 -19.52 -7.11 -3.80
N LYS A 105 -20.14 -7.81 -2.85
CA LYS A 105 -21.53 -7.56 -2.47
C LYS A 105 -21.69 -6.13 -1.93
N THR A 106 -20.88 -5.75 -0.94
CA THR A 106 -20.94 -4.42 -0.33
C THR A 106 -20.63 -3.30 -1.33
N MET A 107 -19.66 -3.53 -2.23
CA MET A 107 -19.34 -2.58 -3.30
C MET A 107 -20.53 -2.38 -4.26
N MET A 108 -21.17 -3.46 -4.70
CA MET A 108 -22.35 -3.38 -5.58
C MET A 108 -23.58 -2.78 -4.88
N GLU A 109 -23.71 -2.96 -3.56
CA GLU A 109 -24.72 -2.28 -2.76
C GLU A 109 -24.48 -0.75 -2.72
N ASP A 110 -23.22 -0.30 -2.67
CA ASP A 110 -22.87 1.13 -2.78
C ASP A 110 -23.16 1.68 -4.18
N TRP A 111 -22.87 0.91 -5.24
CA TRP A 111 -23.23 1.28 -6.61
C TRP A 111 -24.74 1.45 -6.79
N ALA A 112 -25.52 0.55 -6.19
CA ALA A 112 -26.99 0.65 -6.19
C ALA A 112 -27.52 1.83 -5.36
N ASN A 113 -26.64 2.45 -4.55
CA ASN A 113 -26.91 3.61 -3.71
C ASN A 113 -26.15 4.85 -4.21
N ASP A 114 -25.95 4.97 -5.53
CA ASP A 114 -25.33 6.12 -6.20
C ASP A 114 -23.91 6.45 -5.69
N ASP A 115 -23.10 5.43 -5.40
CA ASP A 115 -21.68 5.53 -5.03
C ASP A 115 -21.42 6.41 -3.79
N VAL A 116 -22.37 6.47 -2.87
CA VAL A 116 -22.31 7.40 -1.71
C VAL A 116 -21.06 7.20 -0.86
N ASN A 117 -20.62 5.97 -0.60
CA ASN A 117 -19.41 5.75 0.20
C ASN A 117 -18.16 6.08 -0.60
N LEU A 118 -18.10 5.67 -1.87
CA LEU A 118 -16.99 5.99 -2.76
C LEU A 118 -16.76 7.51 -2.89
N LEU A 119 -17.82 8.30 -3.05
CA LEU A 119 -17.74 9.75 -3.19
C LEU A 119 -17.47 10.49 -1.86
N LYS A 120 -17.66 9.81 -0.73
CA LYS A 120 -17.40 10.37 0.60
C LYS A 120 -15.97 10.18 1.06
N TRP A 121 -15.33 9.07 0.65
CA TRP A 121 -13.93 8.77 0.97
C TRP A 121 -12.98 9.68 0.19
#